data_AF-A0A662VNL6-F1
#
_entry.id   AF-A0A662VNL6-F1
#
_cell.length_a   1.000
_cell.length_b   1.000
_cell.length_c   1.000
_cell.angle_alpha   90.00
_cell.angle_beta   90.00
_cell.angle_gamma   90.00
#
_symmetry.space_group_name_H-M   'P 1'
#
loop_
_entity.id
_entity.type
_entity.pdbx_description
1 polymer ?
#
loop_
_entity_poly.entity_id
_entity_poly.type
_entity_poly.pdbx_seq_one_letter_code
_entity_poly.pdbx_strand_id
1 'polypeptide(L)' 'MSLKEEKKPIVGTLPKNSVVSAESLASYLGCSVDAVKKYCQRYEVKRVVIAGKWLIDIDDLLSK' A
#
# COMPACT_ATOMS: atom_id res chain seq x y z
N MET A 1 -2.27 -10.99 32.24
CA MET A 1 -1.54 -11.82 31.26
C MET A 1 -1.65 -11.12 29.91
N SER A 2 -0.52 -10.73 29.33
CA SER A 2 -0.45 -9.89 28.13
C SER A 2 -0.86 -10.68 26.88
N LEU A 3 -1.94 -10.27 26.23
CA LEU A 3 -2.28 -10.73 24.88
C LEU A 3 -1.28 -10.07 23.91
N LYS A 4 -0.17 -10.77 23.66
CA LYS A 4 0.70 -10.47 22.51
C LYS A 4 -0.11 -10.82 21.25
N GLU A 5 -0.76 -9.80 20.67
CA GLU A 5 -1.28 -9.89 19.30
C GLU A 5 -0.08 -10.00 18.35
N GLU A 6 0.36 -11.23 18.09
CA GLU A 6 1.17 -11.58 16.92
C GLU A 6 0.32 -11.36 15.66
N LYS A 7 0.20 -10.11 15.21
CA LYS A 7 -0.34 -9.80 13.88
C LYS A 7 0.71 -10.19 12.85
N LYS A 8 0.62 -11.45 12.43
CA LYS A 8 1.25 -12.04 11.24
C LYS A 8 1.34 -10.98 10.12
N PRO A 9 2.48 -10.83 9.43
CA PRO A 9 2.53 -10.01 8.23
C PRO A 9 1.58 -10.66 7.22
N ILE A 10 0.42 -10.04 7.03
CA ILE A 10 -0.53 -10.35 5.98
C ILE A 10 0.17 -10.02 4.65
N VAL A 11 1.02 -10.94 4.18
CA VAL A 11 1.31 -11.09 2.75
C VAL A 11 0.08 -11.76 2.15
N GLY A 12 -1.03 -11.01 2.14
CA GLY A 12 -2.19 -11.35 1.35
C GLY A 12 -1.84 -10.98 -0.09
N THR A 13 -1.90 -11.94 -0.99
CA THR A 13 -2.02 -11.65 -2.42
C THR A 13 -3.09 -10.57 -2.60
N LEU A 14 -2.70 -9.43 -3.17
CA LEU A 14 -3.59 -8.30 -3.37
C LEU A 14 -4.80 -8.73 -4.18
N PRO A 15 -6.02 -8.73 -3.61
CA PRO A 15 -7.21 -9.06 -4.37
C PRO A 15 -7.36 -8.07 -5.53
N LYS A 16 -7.80 -8.52 -6.71
CA LYS A 16 -8.20 -7.59 -7.78
C LYS A 16 -9.24 -6.61 -7.22
N ASN A 17 -9.14 -5.33 -7.58
CA ASN A 17 -9.91 -4.23 -6.97
C ASN A 17 -9.52 -3.88 -5.51
N SER A 18 -8.26 -4.07 -5.12
CA SER A 18 -7.78 -3.76 -3.76
C SER A 18 -6.92 -2.51 -3.68
N VAL A 19 -7.20 -1.76 -2.62
CA VAL A 19 -6.35 -0.65 -2.17
C VAL A 19 -5.29 -1.17 -1.20
N VAL A 20 -4.03 -0.82 -1.45
CA VAL A 20 -2.89 -1.19 -0.62
C VAL A 20 -2.37 0.02 0.14
N SER A 21 -1.90 -0.17 1.37
CA SER A 21 -1.18 0.92 2.03
C SER A 21 0.15 1.18 1.35
N ALA A 22 0.55 2.45 1.22
CA ALA A 22 1.85 2.85 0.69
C ALA A 22 3.02 2.20 1.44
N GLU A 23 2.86 1.96 2.75
CA GLU A 23 3.81 1.20 3.57
C GLU A 23 3.94 -0.26 3.12
N SER A 24 2.81 -0.95 2.91
CA SER A 24 2.80 -2.33 2.44
C SER A 24 3.34 -2.44 1.01
N LEU A 25 3.00 -1.49 0.14
CA LEU A 25 3.50 -1.44 -1.24
C LEU A 25 5.00 -1.16 -1.28
N ALA A 26 5.49 -0.24 -0.44
CA ALA A 26 6.90 0.04 -0.26
C ALA A 26 7.66 -1.19 0.24
N SER A 27 7.11 -1.88 1.23
CA SER A 27 7.68 -3.12 1.77
C SER A 27 7.69 -4.25 0.73
N TYR A 28 6.66 -4.33 -0.12
CA TYR A 28 6.57 -5.33 -1.18
C TYR A 28 7.58 -5.07 -2.32
N LEU A 29 7.73 -3.80 -2.72
CA LEU A 29 8.66 -3.37 -3.76
C LEU A 29 10.11 -3.25 -3.26
N GLY A 30 10.35 -3.40 -1.95
CA GLY A 30 11.67 -3.16 -1.35
C GLY A 30 12.16 -1.71 -1.50
N CYS A 31 11.24 -0.75 -1.55
CA CYS A 31 11.53 0.66 -1.80
C CYS A 31 11.07 1.54 -0.61
N SER A 32 11.52 2.79 -0.56
CA SER A 32 11.06 3.74 0.46
C SER A 32 9.62 4.19 0.21
N VAL A 33 8.85 4.40 1.29
CA VAL A 33 7.47 4.92 1.22
C VAL A 33 7.39 6.26 0.46
N ASP A 34 8.40 7.11 0.61
CA ASP A 34 8.51 8.37 -0.14
C ASP A 34 8.58 8.15 -1.67
N ALA A 35 9.33 7.14 -2.11
CA ALA A 35 9.45 6.79 -3.52
C ALA A 35 8.12 6.31 -4.09
N VAL A 36 7.38 5.48 -3.32
CA VAL A 36 6.03 5.03 -3.70
C VAL A 36 5.06 6.20 -3.79
N LYS A 37 5.10 7.13 -2.82
CA LYS A 37 4.27 8.34 -2.84
C LYS A 37 4.58 9.24 -4.03
N LYS A 38 5.87 9.45 -4.34
CA LYS A 38 6.32 10.20 -5.52
C LYS A 38 5.88 9.53 -6.82
N TYR A 39 5.97 8.21 -6.90
CA TYR A 39 5.49 7.45 -8.06
C TYR A 39 3.99 7.65 -8.24
N CYS A 40 3.19 7.46 -7.18
CA CYS A 40 1.75 7.68 -7.25
C CYS A 40 1.38 9.12 -7.63
N GLN A 41 2.15 10.12 -7.17
CA GLN A 41 1.97 11.52 -7.58
C GLN A 41 2.34 11.73 -9.05
N ARG A 42 3.45 11.15 -9.51
CA ARG A 42 3.97 11.34 -10.87
C ARG A 42 3.09 10.71 -11.94
N TYR A 43 2.48 9.57 -11.64
CA TYR A 43 1.64 8.83 -12.58
C TYR A 43 0.14 9.09 -12.36
N GLU A 44 -0.21 9.97 -11.43
CA GLU A 44 -1.58 10.30 -11.02
C GLU A 44 -2.41 9.05 -10.65
N VAL A 45 -1.76 8.11 -9.98
CA VAL A 45 -2.39 6.86 -9.54
C VAL A 45 -3.48 7.17 -8.53
N LYS A 46 -4.65 6.57 -8.70
CA LYS A 46 -5.75 6.69 -7.74
C LYS A 46 -5.30 6.30 -6.34
N ARG A 47 -5.53 7.21 -5.40
CA ARG A 47 -5.23 7.01 -3.99
C ARG A 47 -6.29 7.63 -3.09
N VAL A 48 -6.44 7.05 -1.91
CA VAL A 48 -7.30 7.54 -0.82
C VAL A 48 -6.42 7.73 0.41
N VAL A 49 -6.61 8.83 1.14
CA VAL A 49 -5.90 9.06 2.40
C VAL A 49 -6.89 8.85 3.55
N ILE A 50 -6.65 7.83 4.37
CA ILE A 50 -7.49 7.50 5.53
C ILE A 50 -6.61 7.53 6.78
N ALA A 51 -6.95 8.38 7.76
CA ALA A 51 -6.20 8.53 9.01
C ALA A 51 -4.68 8.76 8.80
N GLY A 52 -4.30 9.56 7.79
CA GLY A 52 -2.91 9.84 7.44
C GLY A 52 -2.18 8.74 6.66
N LYS A 53 -2.82 7.57 6.45
CA LYS A 53 -2.29 6.49 5.64
C LYS A 53 -2.73 6.62 4.20
N TRP A 54 -1.78 6.46 3.29
CA TRP A 54 -2.04 6.46 1.85
C TRP A 54 -2.44 5.06 1.43
N LEU A 55 -3.66 4.91 0.94
CA LEU A 55 -4.18 3.72 0.29
C LEU A 55 -4.12 3.95 -1.21
N ILE A 56 -3.39 3.11 -1.93
CA ILE A 56 -3.10 3.21 -3.35
C ILE A 56 -3.89 2.11 -4.05
N ASP A 57 -4.61 2.48 -5.10
CA ASP A 57 -5.33 1.52 -5.91
C ASP A 57 -4.35 0.76 -6.82
N ILE A 58 -4.33 -0.56 -6.70
CA ILE A 58 -3.37 -1.40 -7.44
C ILE A 58 -3.85 -1.66 -8.86
N ASP A 59 -5.17 -1.64 -9.10
CA ASP A 59 -5.73 -1.85 -10.43
C ASP A 59 -5.34 -0.68 -11.34
N ASP A 60 -5.49 0.53 -10.83
CA ASP A 60 -5.05 1.77 -11.49
C ASP A 60 -3.51 1.81 -11.67
N LEU A 61 -2.75 1.29 -10.70
CA LEU A 61 -1.28 1.16 -10.78
C LEU A 61 -0.85 0.16 -11.87
N LEU A 62 -1.51 -0.98 -11.99
CA LEU A 62 -1.19 -2.04 -12.96
C LEU A 62 -1.73 -1.74 -14.37
N SER A 63 -2.67 -0.80 -14.48
CA SER A 63 -3.26 -0.40 -15.76
C SER A 63 -2.50 0.74 -16.47
N LYS A 64 -1.43 1.26 -15.87
CA LYS A 64 -0.56 2.34 -16.39
C LYS A 64 0.76 1.79 -16.93
#